data_AF-A0A0F9JFK7-F1
#
_entry.id   AF-A0A0F9JFK7-F1
#
_cell.length_a   1.000
_cell.length_b   1.000
_cell.length_c   1.000
_cell.angle_alpha   90.00
_cell.angle_beta   90.00
_cell.angle_gamma   90.00
#
_symmetry.space_group_name_H-M   'P 1'
#
loop_
_entity.id
_entity.type
_entity.pdbx_description
1 polymer ?
#
loop_
_entity_poly.entity_id
_entity_poly.type
_entity_poly.pdbx_seq_one_letter_code
_entity_poly.pdbx_strand_id
1 'polypeptide(L)'
;PQLPEFDDLHTITFETNCSVPLMDSHMEELSDWTLGGGANNQRMIVWSNSPKLSITGEPWEKAIRPDVALQQLKAYNTYQYFKFVVEPTEESFAEVDKAMDEYYAAGIPRTAEIWCMPVGGLLEQQQEIDRKVTEMTLERGWNVSWRAHIYVFGNEIGT
;
A
#
# COMPACT_ATOMS: atom_id res chain seq x y z
N PRO A 1 2.12 -29.33 5.87
CA PRO A 1 2.80 -29.88 4.68
C PRO A 1 3.75 -28.83 4.09
N GLN A 2 5.02 -29.18 3.88
CA GLN A 2 5.93 -28.32 3.11
C GLN A 2 5.46 -28.37 1.65
N LEU A 3 5.27 -27.19 1.06
CA LEU A 3 4.87 -27.00 -0.33
C LEU A 3 6.15 -26.69 -1.11
N PRO A 4 6.73 -27.66 -1.85
CA PRO A 4 8.03 -27.50 -2.52
C PRO A 4 8.08 -26.31 -3.50
N GLU A 5 6.92 -25.91 -4.04
CA GLU A 5 6.77 -24.75 -4.91
C GLU A 5 7.04 -23.40 -4.23
N PHE A 6 7.18 -23.36 -2.90
CA PHE A 6 7.51 -22.16 -2.13
C PHE A 6 8.89 -22.23 -1.48
N ASP A 7 9.73 -23.21 -1.83
CA ASP A 7 11.09 -23.32 -1.27
C ASP A 7 11.98 -22.12 -1.66
N ASP A 8 11.70 -21.46 -2.79
CA ASP A 8 12.37 -20.24 -3.27
C ASP A 8 11.57 -18.95 -2.98
N LEU A 9 10.53 -19.02 -2.15
CA LEU A 9 9.76 -17.83 -1.77
C LEU A 9 10.61 -16.87 -0.92
N HIS A 10 10.90 -15.70 -1.48
CA HIS A 10 11.66 -14.64 -0.80
C HIS A 10 10.80 -13.48 -0.32
N THR A 11 9.72 -13.15 -1.03
CA THR A 11 8.93 -11.96 -0.72
C THR A 11 7.46 -12.28 -0.68
N ILE A 12 6.79 -11.83 0.38
CA ILE A 12 5.33 -11.85 0.47
C ILE A 12 4.85 -10.40 0.50
N THR A 13 4.01 -10.03 -0.46
CA THR A 13 3.35 -8.73 -0.49
C THR A 13 1.91 -8.86 -0.02
N PHE A 14 1.54 -8.08 0.99
CA PHE A 14 0.16 -7.91 1.43
C PHE A 14 -0.38 -6.61 0.86
N GLU A 15 -1.45 -6.72 0.06
CA GLU A 15 -2.27 -5.57 -0.31
C GLU A 15 -3.44 -5.45 0.68
N THR A 16 -3.55 -4.31 1.33
CA THR A 16 -4.54 -4.09 2.39
C THR A 16 -4.97 -2.63 2.43
N ASN A 17 -6.16 -2.34 2.95
CA ASN A 17 -6.55 -0.96 3.27
C ASN A 17 -5.99 -0.48 4.62
N CYS A 18 -5.22 -1.31 5.32
CA CYS A 18 -4.56 -0.95 6.59
C CYS A 18 -5.52 -0.50 7.71
N SER A 19 -6.77 -1.00 7.74
CA SER A 19 -7.74 -0.61 8.78
C SER A 19 -8.08 -1.70 9.79
N VAL A 20 -7.75 -2.96 9.49
CA VAL A 20 -8.07 -4.11 10.34
C VAL A 20 -6.83 -4.50 11.17
N PRO A 21 -6.92 -4.54 12.51
CA PRO A 21 -5.83 -4.98 13.37
C PRO A 21 -5.31 -6.37 13.03
N LEU A 22 -4.01 -6.55 13.18
CA LEU A 22 -3.33 -7.83 12.97
C LEU A 22 -3.22 -8.57 14.29
N MET A 23 -3.43 -9.88 14.27
CA MET A 23 -3.23 -10.70 15.47
C MET A 23 -1.74 -10.82 15.76
N ASP A 24 -1.33 -10.63 17.01
CA ASP A 24 0.08 -10.69 17.40
C ASP A 24 0.71 -12.03 17.01
N SER A 25 -0.02 -13.15 17.13
CA SER A 25 0.46 -14.47 16.70
C SER A 25 0.79 -14.56 15.21
N HIS A 26 0.03 -13.86 14.35
CA HIS A 26 0.36 -13.80 12.92
C HIS A 26 1.63 -12.98 12.68
N MET A 27 1.83 -11.90 13.43
CA MET A 27 3.04 -11.08 13.31
C MET A 27 4.29 -11.84 13.77
N GLU A 28 4.16 -12.66 14.81
CA GLU A 28 5.20 -13.58 15.27
C GLU A 28 5.53 -14.62 14.19
N GLU A 29 4.53 -15.24 13.56
CA GLU A 29 4.76 -16.19 12.46
C GLU A 29 5.46 -15.56 11.25
N LEU A 30 5.07 -14.34 10.87
CA LEU A 30 5.73 -13.59 9.78
C LEU A 30 7.18 -13.25 10.15
N SER A 31 7.42 -12.86 11.40
CA SER A 31 8.75 -12.62 11.95
C SER A 31 9.61 -13.88 11.88
N ASP A 32 9.11 -15.02 12.35
CA ASP A 32 9.84 -16.29 12.29
C ASP A 32 10.12 -16.71 10.84
N TRP A 33 9.17 -16.51 9.93
CA TRP A 33 9.34 -16.82 8.52
C TRP A 33 10.46 -15.99 7.88
N THR A 34 10.52 -14.68 8.15
CA THR A 34 11.58 -13.80 7.63
C THR A 34 12.96 -14.16 8.18
N LEU A 35 13.06 -14.46 9.48
CA LEU A 35 14.30 -14.89 10.12
C LEU A 35 14.78 -16.26 9.63
N GLY A 36 13.85 -17.17 9.30
CA GLY A 36 14.14 -18.52 8.82
C GLY A 36 14.87 -18.59 7.47
N GLY A 37 15.01 -17.48 6.75
CA GLY A 37 15.83 -17.39 5.53
C GLY A 37 17.35 -17.46 5.78
N GLY A 38 17.82 -17.13 6.98
CA GLY A 38 19.26 -17.05 7.26
C GLY A 38 19.97 -15.94 6.47
N ALA A 39 21.30 -15.83 6.65
CA ALA A 39 22.07 -14.66 6.18
C ALA A 39 22.11 -14.48 4.65
N ASN A 40 21.92 -15.56 3.88
CA ASN A 40 22.03 -15.57 2.42
C ASN A 40 20.68 -15.63 1.69
N ASN A 41 19.56 -15.74 2.42
CA ASN A 41 18.23 -15.90 1.84
C ASN A 41 17.23 -14.93 2.50
N GLN A 42 17.53 -13.64 2.42
CA GLN A 42 16.76 -12.61 3.14
C GLN A 42 15.31 -12.57 2.64
N ARG A 43 14.43 -13.15 3.45
CA ARG A 43 12.99 -13.13 3.23
C ARG A 43 12.41 -11.81 3.71
N MET A 44 11.45 -11.25 2.98
CA MET A 44 10.89 -9.93 3.23
C MET A 44 9.37 -9.96 3.21
N ILE A 45 8.75 -9.19 4.11
CA ILE A 45 7.33 -8.86 4.03
C ILE A 45 7.18 -7.45 3.49
N VAL A 46 6.32 -7.29 2.48
CA VAL A 46 5.98 -6.00 1.89
C VAL A 46 4.54 -5.66 2.23
N TRP A 47 4.32 -4.51 2.84
CA TRP A 47 2.99 -3.97 3.12
C TRP A 47 2.66 -2.88 2.09
N SER A 48 1.77 -3.22 1.15
CA SER A 48 1.15 -2.27 0.21
C SER A 48 -0.13 -1.75 0.85
N ASN A 49 -0.02 -0.66 1.61
CA ASN A 49 -1.16 -0.10 2.32
C ASN A 49 -1.93 0.86 1.42
N SER A 50 -3.22 0.64 1.22
CA SER A 50 -4.12 1.53 0.50
C SER A 50 -5.27 2.01 1.38
N PRO A 51 -4.99 2.86 2.39
CA PRO A 51 -6.03 3.46 3.22
C PRO A 51 -7.05 4.18 2.35
N LYS A 52 -8.31 4.12 2.77
CA LYS A 52 -9.39 4.73 2.01
C LYS A 52 -9.48 6.22 2.34
N LEU A 53 -9.50 7.04 1.29
CA LEU A 53 -9.80 8.46 1.39
C LEU A 53 -11.31 8.68 1.32
N SER A 54 -11.74 9.93 1.54
CA SER A 54 -13.15 10.35 1.54
C SER A 54 -13.93 9.96 0.28
N ILE A 55 -13.24 9.79 -0.85
CA ILE A 55 -13.79 9.34 -2.13
C ILE A 55 -14.57 8.01 -2.03
N THR A 56 -14.26 7.14 -1.06
CA THR A 56 -14.97 5.86 -0.88
C THR A 56 -16.20 5.97 0.02
N GLY A 57 -16.41 7.12 0.67
CA GLY A 57 -17.44 7.32 1.69
C GLY A 57 -17.16 6.62 3.03
N GLU A 58 -15.97 6.06 3.24
CA GLU A 58 -15.58 5.44 4.50
C GLU A 58 -15.25 6.52 5.56
N PRO A 59 -15.74 6.40 6.81
CA PRO A 59 -15.40 7.34 7.87
C PRO A 59 -13.88 7.38 8.14
N TRP A 60 -13.31 8.58 8.30
CA TRP A 60 -11.88 8.81 8.54
C TRP A 60 -11.30 7.89 9.63
N GLU A 61 -11.97 7.84 10.80
CA GLU A 61 -11.56 7.05 11.97
C GLU A 61 -11.53 5.53 11.73
N LYS A 62 -12.23 5.06 10.69
CA LYS A 62 -12.19 3.66 10.28
C LYS A 62 -11.14 3.43 9.20
N ALA A 63 -10.98 4.38 8.29
CA ALA A 63 -10.10 4.22 7.13
C ALA A 63 -8.63 4.51 7.45
N ILE A 64 -8.34 5.53 8.25
CA ILE A 64 -7.00 5.96 8.62
C ILE A 64 -6.68 5.44 10.02
N ARG A 65 -5.91 4.35 10.09
CA ARG A 65 -5.59 3.62 11.33
C ARG A 65 -4.09 3.54 11.57
N PRO A 66 -3.46 4.58 12.15
CA PRO A 66 -2.02 4.60 12.38
C PRO A 66 -1.52 3.49 13.31
N ASP A 67 -2.36 3.03 14.24
CA ASP A 67 -2.06 1.91 15.13
C ASP A 67 -1.88 0.60 14.37
N VAL A 68 -2.67 0.37 13.32
CA VAL A 68 -2.57 -0.84 12.46
C VAL A 68 -1.31 -0.76 11.60
N ALA A 69 -1.01 0.42 11.03
CA ALA A 69 0.24 0.61 10.28
C ALA A 69 1.48 0.37 11.15
N LEU A 70 1.46 0.78 12.43
CA LEU A 70 2.56 0.53 13.34
C LEU A 70 2.69 -0.96 13.72
N GLN A 71 1.57 -1.68 13.87
CA GLN A 71 1.59 -3.13 14.11
C GLN A 71 2.32 -3.89 13.00
N GLN A 72 2.17 -3.48 11.75
CA GLN A 72 2.84 -4.12 10.60
C GLN A 72 4.38 -4.09 10.70
N LEU A 73 4.95 -3.08 11.36
CA LEU A 73 6.39 -2.93 11.57
C LEU A 73 6.94 -3.81 12.71
N LYS A 74 6.09 -4.58 13.40
CA LYS A 74 6.54 -5.53 14.43
C LYS A 74 7.24 -6.76 13.84
N ALA A 75 6.94 -7.14 12.60
CA ALA A 75 7.67 -8.23 11.93
C ALA A 75 9.07 -7.76 11.51
N TYR A 76 10.05 -8.66 11.54
CA TYR A 76 11.39 -8.35 11.04
C TYR A 76 11.40 -8.22 9.51
N ASN A 77 12.38 -7.46 9.01
CA ASN A 77 12.64 -7.26 7.59
C ASN A 77 11.38 -6.90 6.77
N THR A 78 10.66 -5.88 7.22
CA THR A 78 9.47 -5.37 6.54
C THR A 78 9.78 -4.16 5.67
N TYR A 79 9.19 -4.11 4.49
CA TYR A 79 9.06 -2.91 3.68
C TYR A 79 7.61 -2.42 3.72
N GLN A 80 7.39 -1.13 3.95
CA GLN A 80 6.05 -0.56 4.08
C GLN A 80 5.96 0.73 3.26
N TYR A 81 4.92 0.84 2.44
CA TYR A 81 4.58 2.04 1.68
C TYR A 81 3.07 2.25 1.66
N PHE A 82 2.66 3.47 1.30
CA PHE A 82 1.26 3.87 1.25
C PHE A 82 0.88 4.23 -0.19
N LYS A 83 -0.22 3.65 -0.69
CA LYS A 83 -0.76 3.78 -2.03
C LYS A 83 -2.19 4.31 -1.96
N PHE A 84 -2.39 5.58 -2.26
CA PHE A 84 -3.69 6.22 -2.20
C PHE A 84 -4.36 6.27 -3.56
N VAL A 85 -5.67 6.01 -3.59
CA VAL A 85 -6.51 6.26 -4.77
C VAL A 85 -6.95 7.72 -4.72
N VAL A 86 -6.61 8.49 -5.76
CA VAL A 86 -6.79 9.94 -5.78
C VAL A 86 -7.59 10.42 -6.99
N GLU A 87 -8.28 11.53 -6.80
CA GLU A 87 -8.86 12.35 -7.87
C GLU A 87 -7.86 13.42 -8.33
N PRO A 88 -7.99 13.97 -9.54
CA PRO A 88 -7.11 15.03 -10.04
C PRO A 88 -7.47 16.40 -9.43
N THR A 89 -7.55 16.50 -8.11
CA THR A 89 -7.96 17.68 -7.34
C THR A 89 -6.99 17.94 -6.18
N GLU A 90 -6.78 19.21 -5.83
CA GLU A 90 -5.89 19.57 -4.72
C GLU A 90 -6.44 19.06 -3.38
N GLU A 91 -7.76 18.99 -3.23
CA GLU A 91 -8.42 18.45 -2.05
C GLU A 91 -8.08 16.98 -1.83
N SER A 92 -8.06 16.16 -2.89
CA SER A 92 -7.72 14.74 -2.79
C SER A 92 -6.26 14.53 -2.38
N PHE A 93 -5.35 15.35 -2.91
CA PHE A 93 -3.93 15.28 -2.55
C PHE A 93 -3.64 15.85 -1.15
N ALA A 94 -4.34 16.92 -0.74
CA ALA A 94 -4.24 17.43 0.63
C ALA A 94 -4.77 16.41 1.66
N GLU A 95 -5.73 15.58 1.26
CA GLU A 95 -6.21 14.47 2.08
C GLU A 95 -5.13 13.38 2.28
N VAL A 96 -4.32 13.10 1.25
CA VAL A 96 -3.14 12.23 1.36
C VAL A 96 -2.14 12.79 2.37
N ASP A 97 -1.80 14.08 2.27
CA ASP A 97 -0.91 14.75 3.22
C ASP A 97 -1.42 14.61 4.66
N LYS A 98 -2.71 14.88 4.87
CA LYS A 98 -3.35 14.74 6.19
C LYS A 98 -3.25 13.31 6.73
N ALA A 99 -3.55 12.31 5.91
CA ALA A 99 -3.46 10.91 6.31
C ALA A 99 -2.01 10.54 6.68
N MET A 100 -1.04 10.93 5.86
CA MET A 100 0.37 10.65 6.11
C MET A 100 0.89 11.36 7.36
N ASP A 101 0.45 12.58 7.65
CA ASP A 101 0.81 13.26 8.90
C ASP A 101 0.34 12.51 10.15
N GLU A 102 -0.83 11.86 10.11
CA GLU A 102 -1.28 10.99 11.20
C GLU A 102 -0.41 9.73 11.34
N TYR A 103 -0.05 9.09 10.22
CA TYR A 103 0.86 7.95 10.23
C TYR A 103 2.25 8.34 10.77
N TYR A 104 2.81 9.46 10.32
CA TYR A 104 4.08 9.96 10.81
C TYR A 104 4.04 10.33 12.29
N ALA A 105 2.95 10.95 12.76
CA ALA A 105 2.76 11.28 14.17
C ALA A 105 2.71 10.02 15.05
N ALA A 106 2.22 8.90 14.52
CA ALA A 106 2.21 7.60 15.19
C ALA A 106 3.57 6.86 15.15
N GLY A 107 4.56 7.38 14.43
CA GLY A 107 5.91 6.83 14.37
C GLY A 107 6.25 6.06 13.08
N ILE A 108 5.40 6.12 12.05
CA ILE A 108 5.78 5.63 10.72
C ILE A 108 6.98 6.45 10.21
N PRO A 109 8.04 5.81 9.64
CA PRO A 109 9.19 6.54 9.13
C PRO A 109 8.83 7.57 8.06
N ARG A 110 9.45 8.74 8.09
CA ARG A 110 9.32 9.78 7.03
C ARG A 110 9.88 9.32 5.67
N THR A 111 10.60 8.20 5.64
CA THR A 111 11.07 7.54 4.42
C THR A 111 10.05 6.57 3.83
N ALA A 112 8.90 6.35 4.48
CA ALA A 112 7.83 5.54 3.91
C ALA A 112 7.32 6.21 2.62
N GLU A 113 7.32 5.46 1.53
CA GLU A 113 6.95 6.01 0.24
C GLU A 113 5.46 6.27 0.13
N ILE A 114 5.12 7.35 -0.57
CA ILE A 114 3.77 7.70 -0.95
C ILE A 114 3.61 7.40 -2.44
N TRP A 115 2.60 6.63 -2.77
CA TRP A 115 2.19 6.26 -4.11
C TRP A 115 0.78 6.79 -4.37
N CYS A 116 0.58 7.42 -5.52
CA CYS A 116 -0.74 7.88 -5.95
C CYS A 116 -1.20 7.07 -7.16
N MET A 117 -2.43 6.56 -7.07
CA MET A 117 -3.10 5.81 -8.11
C MET A 117 -4.33 6.57 -8.58
N PRO A 118 -4.51 6.82 -9.88
CA PRO A 118 -5.73 7.43 -10.39
C PRO A 118 -6.98 6.62 -10.00
N VAL A 119 -8.06 7.31 -9.64
CA VAL A 119 -9.39 6.69 -9.50
C VAL A 119 -9.91 6.17 -10.84
N GLY A 120 -10.79 5.17 -10.80
CA GLY A 120 -11.42 4.60 -11.98
C GLY A 120 -11.11 3.11 -12.11
N GLY A 121 -12.02 2.40 -12.79
CA GLY A 121 -11.89 0.97 -13.09
C GLY A 121 -11.98 0.66 -14.59
N LEU A 122 -12.11 1.69 -15.43
CA LEU A 122 -12.21 1.60 -16.87
C LEU A 122 -11.06 2.36 -17.53
N LEU A 123 -10.70 1.96 -18.74
CA LEU A 123 -9.57 2.54 -19.47
C LEU A 123 -9.83 4.02 -19.79
N GLU A 124 -11.02 4.35 -20.24
CA GLU A 124 -11.41 5.72 -20.62
C GLU A 124 -11.35 6.66 -19.41
N GLN A 125 -11.86 6.19 -18.27
CA GLN A 125 -11.84 6.95 -17.00
C GLN A 125 -10.41 7.26 -16.55
N GLN A 126 -9.49 6.29 -16.68
CA GLN A 126 -8.10 6.53 -16.35
C GLN A 126 -7.47 7.54 -17.31
N GLN A 127 -7.57 7.31 -18.62
CA GLN A 127 -6.95 8.17 -19.63
C GLN A 127 -7.35 9.65 -19.51
N GLU A 128 -8.57 9.94 -19.03
CA GLU A 128 -9.05 11.30 -18.76
C GLU A 128 -8.25 12.03 -17.68
N ILE A 129 -7.78 11.32 -16.65
CA ILE A 129 -7.21 11.93 -15.43
C ILE A 129 -5.72 11.59 -15.21
N ASP A 130 -5.21 10.55 -15.86
CA ASP A 130 -3.87 9.99 -15.71
C ASP A 130 -2.77 11.04 -15.72
N ARG A 131 -2.82 11.91 -16.74
CA ARG A 131 -1.83 12.97 -16.91
C ARG A 131 -1.83 13.91 -15.72
N LYS A 132 -3.00 14.39 -15.31
CA LYS A 132 -3.13 15.38 -14.24
C LYS A 132 -2.74 14.79 -12.89
N VAL A 133 -3.18 13.56 -12.59
CA VAL A 133 -2.75 12.84 -11.38
C VAL A 133 -1.23 12.65 -11.37
N THR A 134 -0.64 12.27 -12.51
CA THR A 134 0.81 12.11 -12.65
C THR A 134 1.56 13.40 -12.37
N GLU A 135 1.16 14.50 -13.02
CA GLU A 135 1.78 15.82 -12.83
C GLU A 135 1.72 16.24 -11.35
N MET A 136 0.54 16.17 -10.72
CA MET A 136 0.35 16.52 -9.30
C MET A 136 1.14 15.64 -8.33
N THR A 137 1.31 14.36 -8.66
CA THR A 137 2.08 13.39 -7.86
C THR A 137 3.57 13.69 -7.93
N LEU A 138 4.08 13.91 -9.14
CA LEU A 138 5.50 14.20 -9.37
C LEU A 138 5.92 15.55 -8.79
N GLU A 139 5.06 16.58 -8.87
CA GLU A 139 5.28 17.89 -8.25
C GLU A 139 5.51 17.81 -6.74
N ARG A 140 4.95 16.78 -6.08
CA ARG A 140 5.11 16.51 -4.64
C ARG A 140 6.29 15.59 -4.31
N GLY A 141 6.99 15.08 -5.32
CA GLY A 141 8.06 14.11 -5.15
C GLY A 141 7.56 12.71 -4.74
N TRP A 142 6.31 12.38 -5.07
CA TRP A 142 5.70 11.07 -4.78
C TRP A 142 5.78 10.14 -5.99
N ASN A 143 5.46 8.87 -5.76
CA ASN A 143 5.49 7.83 -6.79
C ASN A 143 4.11 7.66 -7.46
N VAL A 144 4.10 7.34 -8.75
CA VAL A 144 2.84 7.06 -9.48
C VAL A 144 2.62 5.56 -9.58
N SER A 145 1.42 5.11 -9.22
CA SER A 145 0.98 3.72 -9.36
C SER A 145 -0.10 3.61 -10.43
N TRP A 146 0.16 2.82 -11.47
CA TRP A 146 -0.79 2.58 -12.55
C TRP A 146 -1.58 1.29 -12.36
N ARG A 147 -2.81 1.23 -12.85
CA ARG A 147 -3.54 -0.04 -13.02
C ARG A 147 -3.14 -0.68 -14.34
N ALA A 148 -1.90 -1.18 -14.41
CA ALA A 148 -1.32 -1.71 -15.65
C ALA A 148 -2.23 -2.73 -16.36
N HIS A 149 -2.88 -3.62 -15.59
CA HIS A 149 -3.82 -4.61 -16.14
C HIS A 149 -4.98 -3.97 -16.91
N ILE A 150 -5.49 -2.79 -16.51
CA ILE A 150 -6.57 -2.11 -17.23
C ILE A 150 -6.12 -1.63 -18.61
N TYR A 151 -4.86 -1.17 -18.74
CA TYR A 151 -4.33 -0.72 -20.03
C TYR A 151 -4.08 -1.87 -21.00
N VAL A 152 -3.82 -3.08 -20.48
CA VAL A 152 -3.47 -4.25 -21.29
C VAL A 152 -4.70 -5.12 -21.56
N PHE A 153 -5.51 -5.36 -20.54
CA PHE A 153 -6.61 -6.35 -20.54
C PHE A 153 -7.99 -5.73 -20.25
N GLY A 154 -8.09 -4.42 -20.01
CA GLY A 154 -9.33 -3.80 -19.58
C GLY A 154 -9.75 -4.24 -18.17
N ASN A 155 -11.05 -4.23 -17.89
CA ASN A 155 -11.60 -4.58 -16.57
C ASN A 155 -11.95 -6.09 -16.46
N GLU A 156 -11.14 -6.95 -17.09
CA GLU A 156 -11.35 -8.39 -17.09
C GLU A 156 -10.88 -9.04 -15.78
N ILE A 157 -11.75 -9.85 -15.16
CA ILE A 157 -11.46 -10.56 -13.92
C ILE A 157 -10.54 -11.75 -14.20
N GLY A 158 -9.47 -11.90 -13.40
CA GLY A 158 -8.55 -13.03 -13.49
C GLY A 158 -7.41 -12.83 -14.50
N THR A 159 -7.06 -11.57 -14.77
CA THR A 159 -5.95 -11.15 -15.64
C THR A 159 -4.74 -10.67 -14.88
#